data_AF-A0A7L3AT16-F1
#
_entry.id   AF-A0A7L3AT16-F1
#
_cell.length_a   1.000
_cell.length_b   1.000
_cell.length_c   1.000
_cell.angle_alpha   90.00
_cell.angle_beta   90.00
_cell.angle_gamma   90.00
#
_symmetry.space_group_name_H-M   'P 1'
#
loop_
_entity.id
_entity.type
_entity.pdbx_description
1 polymer ?
#
loop_
_entity_poly.entity_id
_entity_poly.type
_entity_poly.pdbx_seq_one_letter_code
_entity_poly.pdbx_strand_id
1 'polypeptide(L)'
;VRKTSQAALLVLLEQELIERYDVETKVCPVLIDLTAPDSNDDVKTEAVAIMCKMASMVGKDITERLVLPRFCEMCCDCRMFHVRKVCAANFGDICSVVGQQATEEMLLPRFFQLCSDNVWGVRKACAECFMAVSCATSQEVRRTKLSTLFINLISDPSRWVRQAAFQSLGPFISTFANPSSSGQYFKEE
;
A
#
# COMPACT_ATOMS: atom_id res chain seq x y z
N VAL A 1 -18.62 -14.44 14.25
CA VAL A 1 -18.06 -15.62 13.53
C VAL A 1 -17.04 -15.20 12.48
N ARG A 2 -17.39 -14.43 11.42
CA ARG A 2 -16.44 -14.04 10.35
C ARG A 2 -15.25 -13.20 10.83
N LYS A 3 -15.50 -12.05 11.48
CA LYS A 3 -14.42 -11.20 12.06
C LYS A 3 -13.50 -11.96 13.01
N THR A 4 -14.07 -12.87 13.79
CA THR A 4 -13.35 -13.74 14.72
C THR A 4 -12.44 -14.73 13.99
N SER A 5 -12.90 -15.28 12.86
CA SER A 5 -12.12 -16.21 12.01
C SER A 5 -11.00 -15.50 11.26
N GLN A 6 -11.24 -14.27 10.78
CA GLN A 6 -10.22 -13.45 10.12
C GLN A 6 -9.12 -13.02 11.09
N ALA A 7 -9.49 -12.61 12.31
CA ALA A 7 -8.52 -12.29 13.36
C ALA A 7 -7.69 -13.53 13.73
N ALA A 8 -8.33 -14.70 13.85
CA ALA A 8 -7.62 -15.96 14.09
C ALA A 8 -6.65 -16.30 12.94
N LEU A 9 -7.08 -16.14 11.67
CA LEU A 9 -6.19 -16.34 10.52
C LEU A 9 -4.98 -15.41 10.57
N LEU A 10 -5.18 -14.12 10.85
CA LEU A 10 -4.07 -13.17 10.98
C LEU A 10 -3.12 -13.56 12.10
N VAL A 11 -3.62 -13.97 13.26
CA VAL A 11 -2.79 -14.45 14.38
C VAL A 11 -2.02 -15.72 14.01
N LEU A 12 -2.65 -16.67 13.34
CA LEU A 12 -2.00 -17.90 12.89
C LEU A 12 -0.88 -17.61 11.89
N LEU A 13 -1.12 -16.66 10.97
CA LEU A 13 -0.11 -16.20 10.04
C LEU A 13 1.02 -15.48 10.80
N GLU A 14 0.69 -14.56 11.72
CA GLU A 14 1.67 -13.75 12.48
C GLU A 14 2.56 -14.61 13.38
N GLN A 15 2.05 -15.74 13.86
CA GLN A 15 2.79 -16.71 14.66
C GLN A 15 3.54 -17.75 13.80
N GLU A 16 3.53 -17.60 12.47
CA GLU A 16 4.15 -18.54 11.52
C GLU A 16 3.66 -19.99 11.69
N LEU A 17 2.43 -20.18 12.16
CA LEU A 17 1.82 -21.49 12.40
C LEU A 17 1.27 -22.12 11.12
N ILE A 18 1.29 -21.40 10.00
CA ILE A 18 0.89 -21.86 8.67
C ILE A 18 2.08 -21.73 7.74
N GLU A 19 2.43 -22.82 7.06
CA GLU A 19 3.53 -22.80 6.09
C GLU A 19 3.21 -21.89 4.90
N ARG A 20 4.21 -21.21 4.36
CA ARG A 20 4.04 -20.33 3.17
C ARG A 20 3.36 -21.05 2.00
N TYR A 21 3.65 -22.33 1.82
CA TYR A 21 3.03 -23.17 0.81
C TYR A 21 1.51 -23.31 0.99
N ASP A 22 1.05 -23.48 2.23
CA ASP A 22 -0.38 -23.58 2.53
C ASP A 22 -1.06 -22.22 2.37
N VAL A 23 -0.39 -21.13 2.76
CA VAL A 23 -0.90 -19.78 2.52
C VAL A 23 -1.09 -19.55 1.02
N GLU A 24 -0.09 -19.90 0.21
CA GLU A 24 -0.15 -19.76 -1.24
C GLU A 24 -1.26 -20.60 -1.87
N THR A 25 -1.35 -21.89 -1.52
CA THR A 25 -2.21 -22.84 -2.23
C THR A 25 -3.64 -22.90 -1.69
N LYS A 26 -3.87 -22.50 -0.44
CA LYS A 26 -5.18 -22.59 0.23
C LYS A 26 -5.77 -21.23 0.56
N VAL A 27 -4.96 -20.27 1.01
CA VAL A 27 -5.47 -18.98 1.52
C VAL A 27 -5.56 -17.93 0.41
N CYS A 28 -4.51 -17.78 -0.42
CA CYS A 28 -4.49 -16.81 -1.52
C CYS A 28 -5.69 -16.97 -2.48
N PRO A 29 -6.05 -18.18 -2.98
CA PRO A 29 -7.16 -18.34 -3.91
C PRO A 29 -8.49 -17.88 -3.30
N VAL A 30 -8.74 -18.22 -2.03
CA VAL A 30 -9.96 -17.81 -1.33
C VAL A 30 -10.03 -16.29 -1.20
N LEU A 31 -8.92 -15.62 -0.86
CA LEU A 31 -8.90 -14.15 -0.77
C LEU A 31 -9.08 -13.49 -2.14
N ILE A 32 -8.53 -14.07 -3.21
CA ILE A 32 -8.72 -13.57 -4.57
C ILE A 32 -10.20 -13.70 -4.96
N ASP A 33 -10.84 -14.84 -4.72
CA ASP A 33 -12.27 -15.04 -5.00
C ASP A 33 -13.16 -14.08 -4.18
N LEU A 34 -12.88 -13.92 -2.88
CA LEU A 34 -13.61 -12.99 -2.02
C LEU A 34 -13.46 -11.52 -2.42
N THR A 35 -12.41 -11.21 -3.17
CA THR A 35 -12.22 -9.87 -3.73
C THR A 35 -12.72 -9.72 -5.16
N ALA A 36 -13.21 -10.78 -5.82
CA ALA A 36 -13.65 -10.75 -7.21
C ALA A 36 -14.74 -9.68 -7.47
N PRO A 37 -14.87 -9.12 -8.70
CA PRO A 37 -15.79 -8.02 -8.99
C PRO A 37 -17.26 -8.25 -8.62
N ASP A 38 -17.71 -9.49 -8.59
CA ASP A 38 -19.06 -9.97 -8.27
C ASP A 38 -19.28 -10.29 -6.77
N SER A 39 -18.22 -10.29 -5.96
CA SER A 39 -18.31 -10.53 -4.52
C SER A 39 -19.01 -9.40 -3.76
N ASN A 40 -19.55 -9.71 -2.57
CA ASN A 40 -20.24 -8.76 -1.71
C ASN A 40 -19.30 -7.66 -1.18
N ASP A 41 -19.72 -6.40 -1.31
CA ASP A 41 -19.00 -5.16 -0.95
C ASP A 41 -18.44 -5.16 0.48
N ASP A 42 -19.23 -5.61 1.46
CA ASP A 42 -18.81 -5.67 2.87
C ASP A 42 -17.68 -6.68 3.08
N VAL A 43 -17.72 -7.79 2.32
CA VAL A 43 -16.74 -8.86 2.38
C VAL A 43 -15.44 -8.46 1.68
N LYS A 44 -15.55 -7.74 0.56
CA LYS A 44 -14.40 -7.24 -0.21
C LYS A 44 -13.47 -6.39 0.65
N THR A 45 -14.01 -5.41 1.37
CA THR A 45 -13.20 -4.48 2.16
C THR A 45 -12.36 -5.21 3.21
N GLU A 46 -12.94 -6.20 3.90
CA GLU A 46 -12.22 -7.03 4.87
C GLU A 46 -11.20 -7.96 4.18
N ALA A 47 -11.58 -8.58 3.06
CA ALA A 47 -10.70 -9.46 2.29
C ALA A 47 -9.46 -8.74 1.75
N VAL A 48 -9.60 -7.49 1.27
CA VAL A 48 -8.47 -6.66 0.84
C VAL A 48 -7.50 -6.40 1.99
N ALA A 49 -8.01 -6.06 3.18
CA ALA A 49 -7.15 -5.78 4.33
C ALA A 49 -6.34 -7.02 4.73
N ILE A 50 -6.95 -8.21 4.70
CA ILE A 50 -6.26 -9.48 4.99
C ILE A 50 -5.23 -9.79 3.89
N MET A 51 -5.61 -9.62 2.62
CA MET A 51 -4.72 -9.82 1.48
C MET A 51 -3.47 -8.93 1.56
N CYS A 52 -3.62 -7.67 1.96
CA CYS A 52 -2.49 -6.75 2.11
C CYS A 52 -1.56 -7.17 3.25
N LYS A 53 -2.11 -7.56 4.41
CA LYS A 53 -1.33 -8.06 5.54
C LYS A 53 -0.59 -9.35 5.20
N MET A 54 -1.25 -10.26 4.49
CA MET A 54 -0.67 -11.53 4.07
C MET A 54 0.48 -11.36 3.08
N ALA A 55 0.44 -10.33 2.22
CA ALA A 55 1.47 -10.07 1.22
C ALA A 55 2.89 -9.99 1.83
N SER A 56 3.04 -9.31 2.97
CA SER A 56 4.34 -9.21 3.66
C SER A 56 4.86 -10.54 4.21
N MET A 57 3.98 -11.54 4.38
CA MET A 57 4.29 -12.81 5.03
C MET A 57 4.66 -13.91 4.04
N VAL A 58 4.00 -13.89 2.87
CA VAL A 58 4.30 -14.82 1.76
C VAL A 58 5.53 -14.39 0.96
N GLY A 59 5.93 -13.12 1.09
CA GLY A 59 7.12 -12.57 0.46
C GLY A 59 6.89 -12.12 -0.99
N LYS A 60 7.99 -11.65 -1.61
CA LYS A 60 7.97 -10.96 -2.90
C LYS A 60 7.37 -11.79 -4.04
N ASP A 61 7.90 -12.98 -4.30
CA ASP A 61 7.53 -13.81 -5.47
C ASP A 61 6.02 -14.12 -5.51
N ILE A 62 5.48 -14.61 -4.38
CA ILE A 62 4.07 -14.93 -4.26
C ILE A 62 3.21 -13.67 -4.35
N THR A 63 3.65 -12.57 -3.73
CA THR A 63 2.93 -11.29 -3.77
C THR A 63 2.84 -10.74 -5.18
N GLU A 64 3.95 -10.71 -5.93
CA GLU A 64 3.98 -10.21 -7.30
C GLU A 64 3.10 -11.06 -8.24
N ARG A 65 3.11 -12.38 -8.07
CA ARG A 65 2.35 -13.29 -8.96
C ARG A 65 0.86 -13.34 -8.63
N LEU A 66 0.48 -13.39 -7.36
CA LEU A 66 -0.90 -13.68 -6.95
C LEU A 66 -1.65 -12.46 -6.42
N VAL A 67 -0.98 -11.62 -5.62
CA VAL A 67 -1.65 -10.52 -4.90
C VAL A 67 -1.66 -9.24 -5.73
N LEU A 68 -0.51 -8.89 -6.33
CA LEU A 68 -0.30 -7.62 -7.01
C LEU A 68 -1.29 -7.36 -8.17
N PRO A 69 -1.63 -8.34 -9.05
CA PRO A 69 -2.60 -8.10 -10.12
C PRO A 69 -3.96 -7.70 -9.56
N ARG A 70 -4.47 -8.44 -8.58
CA ARG A 70 -5.76 -8.17 -7.95
C ARG A 70 -5.73 -6.86 -7.16
N PHE A 71 -4.65 -6.58 -6.44
CA PHE A 71 -4.47 -5.32 -5.73
C PHE A 71 -4.54 -4.11 -6.67
N CYS A 72 -3.90 -4.18 -7.83
CA CYS A 72 -3.95 -3.12 -8.85
C CYS A 72 -5.38 -2.89 -9.36
N GLU A 73 -6.15 -3.95 -9.59
CA GLU A 73 -7.55 -3.84 -10.01
C GLU A 73 -8.43 -3.16 -8.94
N MET A 74 -8.22 -3.51 -7.68
CA MET A 74 -8.98 -2.95 -6.55
C MET A 74 -8.66 -1.47 -6.29
N CYS A 75 -7.44 -1.03 -6.56
CA CYS A 75 -7.07 0.39 -6.52
C CYS A 75 -7.90 1.23 -7.50
N CYS A 76 -8.42 0.62 -8.58
CA CYS A 76 -9.19 1.29 -9.62
C CYS A 76 -10.69 1.00 -9.55
N ASP A 77 -11.19 0.34 -8.50
CA ASP A 77 -12.61 0.00 -8.42
C ASP A 77 -13.47 1.27 -8.28
N CYS A 78 -14.06 1.71 -9.39
CA CYS A 78 -14.85 2.93 -9.46
C CYS A 78 -16.07 2.89 -8.53
N ARG A 79 -16.59 1.69 -8.21
CA ARG A 79 -17.84 1.51 -7.47
C ARG A 79 -17.63 1.62 -5.96
N MET A 80 -16.47 1.26 -5.43
CA MET A 80 -16.26 1.09 -3.99
C MET A 80 -15.12 1.93 -3.43
N PHE A 81 -15.45 3.13 -2.95
CA PHE A 81 -14.45 4.00 -2.33
C PHE A 81 -13.84 3.41 -1.03
N HIS A 82 -14.57 2.56 -0.31
CA HIS A 82 -14.06 1.87 0.88
C HIS A 82 -12.90 0.95 0.54
N VAL A 83 -13.01 0.18 -0.55
CA VAL A 83 -11.93 -0.68 -1.06
C VAL A 83 -10.72 0.16 -1.46
N ARG A 84 -10.93 1.22 -2.26
CA ARG A 84 -9.83 2.11 -2.67
C ARG A 84 -9.13 2.77 -1.48
N LYS A 85 -9.88 3.13 -0.43
CA LYS A 85 -9.33 3.67 0.81
C LYS A 85 -8.46 2.65 1.55
N VAL A 86 -8.89 1.38 1.62
CA VAL A 86 -8.09 0.29 2.20
C VAL A 86 -6.84 0.04 1.37
N CYS A 87 -6.95 0.01 0.04
CA CYS A 87 -5.78 -0.10 -0.85
C CYS A 87 -4.79 1.05 -0.61
N ALA A 88 -5.26 2.30 -0.56
CA ALA A 88 -4.42 3.45 -0.28
C ALA A 88 -3.73 3.35 1.09
N ALA A 89 -4.44 2.90 2.12
CA ALA A 89 -3.88 2.76 3.47
C ALA A 89 -2.78 1.69 3.58
N ASN A 90 -2.82 0.64 2.74
CA ASN A 90 -1.83 -0.45 2.73
C ASN A 90 -0.85 -0.34 1.55
N PHE A 91 -0.90 0.76 0.79
CA PHE A 91 -0.18 0.87 -0.48
C PHE A 91 1.34 0.82 -0.27
N GLY A 92 1.83 1.50 0.76
CA GLY A 92 3.25 1.52 1.12
C GLY A 92 3.79 0.13 1.48
N ASP A 93 2.99 -0.67 2.20
CA ASP A 93 3.39 -2.03 2.59
C ASP A 93 3.55 -2.91 1.35
N ILE A 94 2.59 -2.87 0.42
CA ILE A 94 2.71 -3.60 -0.84
C ILE A 94 3.94 -3.16 -1.64
N CYS A 95 4.19 -1.85 -1.76
CA CYS A 95 5.39 -1.34 -2.44
C CYS A 95 6.68 -1.88 -1.80
N SER A 96 6.73 -1.96 -0.47
CA SER A 96 7.90 -2.48 0.26
C SER A 96 8.17 -3.96 -0.02
N VAL A 97 7.11 -4.76 -0.21
CA VAL A 97 7.21 -6.20 -0.46
C VAL A 97 7.66 -6.50 -1.89
N VAL A 98 7.05 -5.83 -2.88
CA VAL A 98 7.37 -6.06 -4.30
C VAL A 98 8.67 -5.35 -4.73
N GLY A 99 9.04 -4.30 -4.00
CA GLY A 99 10.25 -3.54 -4.23
C GLY A 99 10.16 -2.59 -5.43
N GLN A 100 11.30 -2.01 -5.80
CA GLN A 100 11.33 -0.83 -6.66
C GLN A 100 10.75 -1.06 -8.06
N GLN A 101 11.17 -2.13 -8.75
CA GLN A 101 10.78 -2.35 -10.15
C GLN A 101 9.26 -2.46 -10.30
N ALA A 102 8.63 -3.39 -9.58
CA ALA A 102 7.18 -3.57 -9.63
C ALA A 102 6.43 -2.34 -9.08
N THR A 103 7.00 -1.64 -8.10
CA THR A 103 6.41 -0.38 -7.61
C THR A 103 6.34 0.67 -8.72
N GLU A 104 7.43 0.88 -9.44
CA GLU A 104 7.52 1.90 -10.48
C GLU A 104 6.70 1.55 -11.73
N GLU A 105 6.69 0.27 -12.13
CA GLU A 105 6.01 -0.20 -13.33
C GLU A 105 4.49 -0.38 -13.12
N MET A 106 4.07 -0.98 -12.01
CA MET A 106 2.69 -1.43 -11.80
C MET A 106 1.92 -0.55 -10.83
N LEU A 107 2.55 -0.13 -9.73
CA LEU A 107 1.86 0.54 -8.62
C LEU A 107 1.77 2.06 -8.79
N LEU A 108 2.84 2.74 -9.23
CA LEU A 108 2.81 4.19 -9.38
C LEU A 108 1.65 4.74 -10.22
N PRO A 109 1.28 4.14 -11.37
CA PRO A 109 0.09 4.58 -12.11
C PRO A 109 -1.19 4.54 -11.27
N ARG A 110 -1.33 3.54 -10.39
CA ARG A 110 -2.47 3.37 -9.48
C ARG A 110 -2.40 4.37 -8.34
N PHE A 111 -1.21 4.63 -7.80
CA PHE A 111 -1.00 5.61 -6.74
C PHE A 111 -1.36 7.03 -7.19
N PHE A 112 -0.99 7.42 -8.43
CA PHE A 112 -1.41 8.71 -8.99
C PHE A 112 -2.93 8.85 -9.08
N GLN A 113 -3.62 7.79 -9.46
CA GLN A 113 -5.09 7.77 -9.50
C GLN A 113 -5.70 7.92 -8.10
N LEU A 114 -5.18 7.19 -7.11
CA LEU A 114 -5.66 7.27 -5.72
C LEU A 114 -5.38 8.65 -5.09
N CYS A 115 -4.24 9.26 -5.38
CA CYS A 115 -3.91 10.63 -4.96
C CYS A 115 -4.82 11.69 -5.61
N SER A 116 -5.49 11.35 -6.71
CA SER A 116 -6.43 12.21 -7.43
C SER A 116 -7.89 11.77 -7.24
N ASP A 117 -8.16 10.87 -6.29
CA ASP A 117 -9.49 10.29 -6.08
C ASP A 117 -10.53 11.36 -5.70
N ASN A 118 -11.78 11.19 -6.13
CA ASN A 118 -12.87 12.10 -5.78
C ASN A 118 -13.18 12.10 -4.26
N VAL A 119 -12.85 11.03 -3.55
CA VAL A 119 -13.08 10.87 -2.11
C VAL A 119 -11.84 11.32 -1.34
N TRP A 120 -11.97 12.41 -0.58
CA TRP A 120 -10.88 12.98 0.23
C TRP A 120 -10.26 11.97 1.20
N GLY A 121 -11.05 11.01 1.70
CA GLY A 121 -10.57 9.98 2.62
C GLY A 121 -9.59 9.00 1.99
N VAL A 122 -9.67 8.79 0.66
CA VAL A 122 -8.70 7.99 -0.10
C VAL A 122 -7.41 8.79 -0.27
N ARG A 123 -7.51 10.04 -0.73
CA ARG A 123 -6.36 10.94 -0.90
C ARG A 123 -5.60 11.18 0.41
N LYS A 124 -6.32 11.30 1.52
CA LYS A 124 -5.74 11.39 2.87
C LYS A 124 -4.91 10.15 3.18
N ALA A 125 -5.42 8.95 2.92
CA ALA A 125 -4.68 7.71 3.16
C ALA A 125 -3.39 7.64 2.30
N CYS A 126 -3.44 8.12 1.05
CA CYS A 126 -2.24 8.24 0.21
C CYS A 126 -1.20 9.20 0.82
N ALA A 127 -1.63 10.34 1.37
CA ALA A 127 -0.73 11.27 2.04
C ALA A 127 -0.07 10.62 3.28
N GLU A 128 -0.81 9.80 4.02
CA GLU A 128 -0.30 9.11 5.21
C GLU A 128 0.74 8.03 4.87
N CYS A 129 0.57 7.30 3.77
CA CYS A 129 1.53 6.25 3.35
C CYS A 129 2.64 6.77 2.41
N PHE A 130 2.69 8.06 2.12
CA PHE A 130 3.50 8.61 1.01
C PHE A 130 5.00 8.36 1.16
N MET A 131 5.52 8.41 2.39
CA MET A 131 6.93 8.11 2.67
C MET A 131 7.29 6.68 2.26
N ALA A 132 6.45 5.70 2.62
CA ALA A 132 6.71 4.29 2.31
C ALA A 132 6.76 4.04 0.80
N VAL A 133 5.84 4.67 0.05
CA VAL A 133 5.87 4.65 -1.43
C VAL A 133 7.15 5.30 -1.96
N SER A 134 7.53 6.45 -1.41
CA SER A 134 8.76 7.16 -1.80
C SER A 134 10.02 6.30 -1.60
N CYS A 135 10.13 5.61 -0.45
CA CYS A 135 11.25 4.71 -0.16
C CYS A 135 11.37 3.54 -1.14
N ALA A 136 10.24 3.07 -1.69
CA ALA A 136 10.19 2.00 -2.67
C ALA A 136 10.38 2.49 -4.12
N THR A 137 10.84 3.72 -4.35
CA THR A 137 11.09 4.26 -5.70
C THR A 137 12.51 4.79 -5.85
N SER A 138 12.98 4.88 -7.09
CA SER A 138 14.26 5.51 -7.43
C SER A 138 14.28 6.98 -7.03
N GLN A 139 15.48 7.52 -6.82
CA GLN A 139 15.65 8.94 -6.54
C GLN A 139 15.19 9.84 -7.70
N GLU A 140 15.27 9.35 -8.94
CA GLU A 140 14.78 10.06 -10.12
C GLU A 140 13.26 10.19 -10.08
N VAL A 141 12.53 9.10 -9.82
CA VAL A 141 11.08 9.11 -9.69
C VAL A 141 10.62 9.98 -8.52
N ARG A 142 11.32 9.91 -7.38
CA ARG A 142 11.06 10.80 -6.24
C ARG A 142 11.10 12.26 -6.66
N ARG A 143 12.17 12.69 -7.34
CA ARG A 143 12.37 14.08 -7.76
C ARG A 143 11.37 14.52 -8.82
N THR A 144 11.18 13.72 -9.86
CA THR A 144 10.46 14.13 -11.08
C THR A 144 8.95 13.93 -10.99
N LYS A 145 8.49 12.91 -10.25
CA LYS A 145 7.07 12.53 -10.18
C LYS A 145 6.48 12.73 -8.79
N LEU A 146 7.08 12.14 -7.76
CA LEU A 146 6.49 12.15 -6.42
C LEU A 146 6.50 13.54 -5.77
N SER A 147 7.53 14.36 -6.00
CA SER A 147 7.56 15.75 -5.54
C SER A 147 6.32 16.54 -5.98
N THR A 148 6.02 16.50 -7.29
CA THR A 148 4.85 17.19 -7.87
C THR A 148 3.56 16.64 -7.29
N LEU A 149 3.45 15.31 -7.16
CA LEU A 149 2.28 14.68 -6.57
C LEU A 149 2.07 15.11 -5.11
N PHE A 150 3.13 15.20 -4.32
CA PHE A 150 3.05 15.59 -2.91
C PHE A 150 2.67 17.07 -2.75
N ILE A 151 3.17 17.95 -3.61
CA ILE A 151 2.77 19.37 -3.65
C ILE A 151 1.26 19.51 -3.88
N ASN A 152 0.68 18.68 -4.74
CA ASN A 152 -0.77 18.64 -4.95
C ASN A 152 -1.52 18.24 -3.66
N LEU A 153 -1.00 17.27 -2.90
CA LEU A 153 -1.60 16.86 -1.61
C LEU A 153 -1.49 17.94 -0.53
N ILE A 154 -0.39 18.70 -0.49
CA ILE A 154 -0.24 19.86 0.41
C ILE A 154 -1.27 20.95 0.06
N SER A 155 -1.57 21.11 -1.23
CA SER A 155 -2.50 22.11 -1.76
C SER A 155 -3.93 21.58 -1.92
N ASP A 156 -4.24 20.39 -1.38
CA ASP A 156 -5.52 19.71 -1.59
C ASP A 156 -6.70 20.56 -1.11
N PRO A 157 -7.87 20.55 -1.79
CA PRO A 157 -9.04 21.30 -1.33
C PRO A 157 -9.54 20.90 0.06
N SER A 158 -9.37 19.63 0.45
CA SER A 158 -9.77 19.14 1.77
C SER A 158 -8.73 19.47 2.83
N ARG A 159 -9.16 20.17 3.89
CA ARG A 159 -8.29 20.48 5.06
C ARG A 159 -7.69 19.22 5.69
N TRP A 160 -8.39 18.09 5.63
CA TRP A 160 -7.95 16.84 6.24
C TRP A 160 -6.82 16.17 5.45
N VAL A 161 -6.83 16.32 4.13
CA VAL A 161 -5.74 15.84 3.27
C VAL A 161 -4.51 16.72 3.48
N ARG A 162 -4.69 18.06 3.48
CA ARG A 162 -3.59 18.99 3.75
C ARG A 162 -2.92 18.71 5.10
N GLN A 163 -3.70 18.52 6.15
CA GLN A 163 -3.17 18.20 7.49
C GLN A 163 -2.31 16.92 7.47
N ALA A 164 -2.78 15.86 6.82
CA ALA A 164 -2.03 14.62 6.69
C ALA A 164 -0.75 14.81 5.84
N ALA A 165 -0.83 15.55 4.73
CA ALA A 165 0.33 15.88 3.91
C ALA A 165 1.38 16.68 4.70
N PHE A 166 0.97 17.65 5.53
CA PHE A 166 1.89 18.39 6.39
C PHE A 166 2.57 17.49 7.45
N GLN A 167 1.84 16.54 8.02
CA GLN A 167 2.40 15.54 8.94
C GLN A 167 3.43 14.63 8.24
N SER A 168 3.15 14.25 6.99
CA SER A 168 4.04 13.40 6.18
C SER A 168 5.17 14.16 5.49
N LEU A 169 5.20 15.50 5.51
CA LEU A 169 6.15 16.31 4.76
C LEU A 169 7.60 16.06 5.19
N GLY A 170 7.88 16.10 6.50
CA GLY A 170 9.21 15.82 7.04
C GLY A 170 9.71 14.41 6.66
N PRO A 171 8.93 13.35 6.96
CA PRO A 171 9.23 11.99 6.53
C PRO A 171 9.47 11.87 5.02
N PHE A 172 8.63 12.49 4.18
CA PHE A 172 8.82 12.47 2.72
C PHE A 172 10.12 13.15 2.30
N ILE A 173 10.43 14.34 2.81
CA ILE A 173 11.69 15.06 2.52
C ILE A 173 12.89 14.20 2.91
N SER A 174 12.82 13.48 4.03
CA SER A 174 13.91 12.61 4.49
C SER A 174 14.29 11.54 3.46
N THR A 175 13.34 11.11 2.63
CA THR A 175 13.60 10.12 1.58
C THR A 175 14.52 10.66 0.47
N PHE A 176 14.72 11.97 0.33
CA PHE A 176 15.65 12.52 -0.66
C PHE A 176 17.10 12.52 -0.18
N ALA A 177 17.33 12.28 1.12
CA ALA A 177 18.67 12.14 1.65
C ALA A 177 19.35 10.92 1.00
N ASN A 178 20.59 11.10 0.56
CA ASN A 178 21.41 10.02 0.08
C ASN A 178 22.50 9.76 1.14
N PRO A 179 22.49 8.57 1.80
CA PRO A 179 23.43 8.23 2.88
C PRO A 179 24.90 8.44 2.48
N SER A 180 25.22 8.20 1.20
CA SER A 180 26.57 8.31 0.66
C SER A 180 27.06 9.76 0.53
N SER A 181 26.16 10.73 0.53
CA SER A 181 26.46 12.17 0.37
C SER A 181 26.20 13.00 1.63
N SER A 182 25.50 12.46 2.63
CA SER A 182 25.08 13.21 3.81
C SER A 182 26.14 13.35 4.90
N GLY A 183 27.32 12.73 4.76
CA GLY A 183 28.48 12.95 5.66
C GLY A 183 28.26 12.63 7.14
N GLN A 184 27.11 12.07 7.51
CA GLN A 184 26.78 11.70 8.88
C GLN A 184 27.20 10.25 9.12
N TYR A 185 28.46 10.08 9.50
CA TYR A 185 28.85 8.92 10.31
C TYR A 185 28.15 9.07 11.66
N PHE A 186 27.06 8.33 11.87
CA PHE A 186 26.60 8.10 13.23
C PHE A 186 27.71 7.31 13.92
N LYS A 187 28.39 7.94 14.89
CA LYS A 187 29.19 7.19 15.85
C LYS A 187 28.21 6.39 16.70
N GLU A 188 28.29 5.08 16.62
CA GLU A 188 27.71 4.20 17.63
C GLU A 188 28.49 4.46 18.94
N GLU A 189 27.77 4.89 19.98
CA GLU A 189 28.18 4.71 21.38
C GLU A 189 27.52 3.44 21.92
#